data_AF-B2WQ58-F1
#
_entry.id   AF-B2WQ58-F1
#
_cell.length_a   1.000
_cell.length_b   1.000
_cell.length_c   1.000
_cell.angle_alpha   90.00
_cell.angle_beta   90.00
_cell.angle_gamma   90.00
#
_symmetry.space_group_name_H-M   'P 1'
#
loop_
_entity.id
_entity.type
_entity.pdbx_description
1 polymer ?
#
loop_
_entity_poly.entity_id
_entity_poly.type
_entity_poly.pdbx_seq_one_letter_code
_entity_poly.pdbx_strand_id
1 'polypeptide(L)'
;MAALAYRGQLDELSRTARQQTQVAVRPVTNDDIGLKILREAPVEAEQSIDIVAVHGLGAHPDDSWCTNAGTKESLQWVNWLEEESMLPAVAPNARIMRYGYQSQWFGKEMMQQSVSTVAERLLRALKRTRKDVPFRPLMFVAHCFGGLVVLKTLLEAEQYQKDWPGVFLSTTGLIFFGTPFRGAEGMNQMEMLEAARREYHEDQRGGRQLLEEDAGPNKQDTDCMLL
;
A
#
# COMPACT_ATOMS: atom_id res chain seq x y z
N MET A 1 5.35 -32.94 -35.59
CA MET A 1 5.01 -31.65 -36.24
C MET A 1 3.77 -30.97 -35.63
N ALA A 2 2.69 -31.68 -35.29
CA ALA A 2 1.47 -31.06 -34.72
C ALA A 2 1.62 -30.41 -33.32
N ALA A 3 2.44 -30.97 -32.43
CA ALA A 3 2.62 -30.46 -31.06
C ALA A 3 3.33 -29.09 -30.98
N LEU A 4 4.19 -28.77 -31.95
CA LEU A 4 4.89 -27.48 -32.01
C LEU A 4 3.97 -26.35 -32.49
N ALA A 5 3.06 -26.64 -33.43
CA ALA A 5 2.06 -25.71 -33.90
C ALA A 5 1.06 -25.32 -32.80
N TYR A 6 0.63 -26.31 -31.99
CA TYR A 6 -0.29 -26.07 -30.86
C TYR A 6 0.33 -25.19 -29.76
N ARG A 7 1.63 -25.34 -29.50
CA ARG A 7 2.36 -24.52 -28.52
C ARG A 7 2.52 -23.07 -28.99
N GLY A 8 2.82 -22.86 -30.28
CA GLY A 8 2.87 -21.52 -30.87
C GLY A 8 1.52 -20.79 -30.81
N GLN A 9 0.42 -21.52 -31.01
CA GLN A 9 -0.94 -20.97 -30.95
C GLN A 9 -1.37 -20.63 -29.52
N LEU A 10 -0.94 -21.40 -28.51
CA LEU A 10 -1.14 -21.07 -27.09
C LEU A 10 -0.29 -19.89 -26.61
N ASP A 11 0.94 -19.76 -27.13
CA ASP A 11 1.81 -18.62 -26.85
C ASP A 11 1.30 -17.32 -27.50
N GLU A 12 0.77 -17.40 -28.73
CA GLU A 12 0.08 -16.29 -29.38
C GLU A 12 -1.19 -15.91 -28.63
N LEU A 13 -2.06 -16.87 -28.29
CA LEU A 13 -3.26 -16.61 -27.47
C LEU A 13 -2.91 -16.01 -26.10
N SER A 14 -1.82 -16.44 -25.47
CA SER A 14 -1.32 -15.84 -24.21
C SER A 14 -0.74 -14.43 -24.41
N ARG A 15 -0.10 -14.15 -25.54
CA ARG A 15 0.38 -12.81 -25.89
C ARG A 15 -0.78 -11.87 -26.21
N THR A 16 -1.78 -12.32 -26.95
CA THR A 16 -2.99 -11.55 -27.27
C THR A 16 -3.82 -11.31 -26.01
N ALA A 17 -3.93 -12.29 -25.12
CA ALA A 17 -4.55 -12.12 -23.80
C ALA A 17 -3.79 -11.10 -22.94
N ARG A 18 -2.45 -11.16 -22.89
CA ARG A 18 -1.62 -10.15 -22.19
C ARG A 18 -1.73 -8.75 -22.78
N GLN A 19 -1.95 -8.63 -24.10
CA GLN A 19 -2.21 -7.35 -24.77
C GLN A 19 -3.63 -6.84 -24.55
N GLN A 20 -4.60 -7.72 -24.30
CA GLN A 20 -6.01 -7.35 -24.09
C GLN A 20 -6.36 -6.99 -22.65
N THR A 21 -5.50 -7.24 -21.64
CA THR A 21 -5.77 -6.89 -20.23
C THR A 21 -4.93 -5.75 -19.64
N GLN A 22 -4.14 -5.02 -20.44
CA GLN A 22 -3.57 -3.75 -19.96
C GLN A 22 -4.57 -2.62 -20.20
N VAL A 23 -5.61 -2.56 -19.37
CA VAL A 23 -6.25 -1.26 -19.11
C VAL A 23 -5.14 -0.41 -18.51
N ALA A 24 -4.67 0.59 -19.26
CA ALA A 24 -3.63 1.49 -18.80
C ALA A 24 -4.13 2.14 -17.51
N VAL A 25 -3.56 1.77 -16.37
CA VAL A 25 -3.85 2.40 -15.09
C VAL A 25 -3.48 3.88 -15.24
N ARG A 26 -4.42 4.77 -14.90
CA ARG A 26 -4.14 6.21 -14.99
C ARG A 26 -2.95 6.56 -14.09
N PRO A 27 -2.05 7.45 -14.53
CA PRO A 27 -0.90 7.84 -13.73
C PRO A 27 -1.35 8.58 -12.46
N VAL A 28 -0.63 8.37 -11.37
CA VAL A 28 -0.78 9.15 -10.13
C VAL A 28 -0.12 10.52 -10.33
N THR A 29 -0.85 11.59 -10.03
CA THR A 29 -0.35 12.97 -10.09
C THR A 29 -0.18 13.56 -8.70
N ASN A 30 0.35 14.78 -8.60
CA ASN A 30 0.52 15.46 -7.31
C ASN A 30 -0.82 15.71 -6.58
N ASP A 31 -1.92 15.88 -7.31
CA ASP A 31 -3.27 16.08 -6.73
C ASP A 31 -3.84 14.79 -6.12
N ASP A 32 -3.30 13.65 -6.53
CA ASP A 32 -3.70 12.34 -6.04
C ASP A 32 -2.95 11.95 -4.76
N ILE A 33 -1.80 12.57 -4.48
CA ILE A 33 -0.91 12.24 -3.35
C ILE A 33 -1.43 12.84 -2.03
N GLY A 34 -1.22 12.10 -0.94
CA GLY A 34 -1.56 12.51 0.41
C GLY A 34 -2.89 11.96 0.90
N LEU A 35 -3.24 12.34 2.12
CA LEU A 35 -4.46 11.92 2.77
C LEU A 35 -5.62 12.82 2.31
N LYS A 36 -6.60 12.24 1.61
CA LYS A 36 -7.82 12.91 1.18
C LYS A 36 -8.99 12.37 1.97
N ILE A 37 -9.77 13.28 2.55
CA ILE A 37 -11.05 12.97 3.18
C ILE A 37 -12.08 12.81 2.07
N LEU A 38 -12.66 11.63 1.99
CA LEU A 38 -13.73 11.28 1.05
C LEU A 38 -15.09 11.55 1.68
N ARG A 39 -15.21 11.30 2.98
CA ARG A 39 -16.42 11.53 3.79
C ARG A 39 -16.03 11.95 5.19
N GLU A 40 -16.65 13.01 5.70
CA GLU A 40 -16.53 13.40 7.11
C GLU A 40 -17.45 12.55 7.99
N ALA A 41 -17.07 12.38 9.26
CA ALA A 41 -18.00 11.82 10.23
C ALA A 41 -19.13 12.84 10.51
N PRO A 42 -20.39 12.39 10.70
CA PRO A 42 -21.48 13.27 11.09
C PRO A 42 -21.14 14.06 12.37
N VAL A 43 -21.56 15.32 12.44
CA VAL A 43 -21.24 16.21 13.57
C VAL A 43 -21.84 15.70 14.88
N GLU A 44 -22.99 15.03 14.79
CA GLU A 44 -23.75 14.48 15.91
C GLU A 44 -23.29 13.08 16.34
N ALA A 45 -22.28 12.51 15.67
CA ALA A 45 -21.80 11.17 15.99
C ALA A 45 -21.06 11.17 17.34
N GLU A 46 -21.67 10.59 18.38
CA GLU A 46 -21.07 10.47 19.72
C GLU A 46 -19.74 9.69 19.70
N GLN A 47 -19.62 8.70 18.81
CA GLN A 47 -18.42 7.89 18.62
C GLN A 47 -18.11 7.73 17.13
N SER A 48 -17.23 8.57 16.62
CA SER A 48 -16.71 8.50 15.25
C SER A 48 -15.44 7.65 15.17
N ILE A 49 -15.23 6.98 14.04
CA ILE A 49 -13.99 6.25 13.69
C ILE A 49 -13.36 6.87 12.44
N ASP A 50 -12.04 6.89 12.36
CA ASP A 50 -11.35 7.20 11.12
C ASP A 50 -11.00 5.91 10.38
N ILE A 51 -11.37 5.82 9.10
CA ILE A 51 -10.99 4.72 8.21
C ILE A 51 -10.05 5.27 7.14
N VAL A 52 -8.86 4.68 7.00
CA VAL A 52 -7.85 5.11 6.02
C VAL A 52 -7.54 3.97 5.05
N ALA A 53 -7.90 4.20 3.79
CA ALA A 53 -7.63 3.27 2.70
C ALA A 53 -6.26 3.56 2.05
N VAL A 54 -5.39 2.55 1.91
CA VAL A 54 -4.03 2.67 1.38
C VAL A 54 -3.85 1.73 0.19
N HIS A 55 -3.68 2.31 -1.00
CA HIS A 55 -3.60 1.55 -2.26
C HIS A 55 -2.26 0.82 -2.43
N GLY A 56 -2.23 -0.09 -3.40
CA GLY A 56 -1.04 -0.87 -3.77
C GLY A 56 -0.17 -0.22 -4.83
N LEU A 57 0.97 -0.87 -5.10
CA LEU A 57 1.92 -0.49 -6.14
C LEU A 57 1.27 -0.63 -7.53
N GLY A 58 1.57 0.31 -8.42
CA GLY A 58 1.04 0.35 -9.79
C GLY A 58 -0.46 0.66 -9.89
N ALA A 59 -1.12 0.99 -8.78
CA ALA A 59 -2.54 1.30 -8.74
C ALA A 59 -2.77 2.80 -8.46
N HIS A 60 -3.87 3.33 -8.99
CA HIS A 60 -4.30 4.69 -8.69
C HIS A 60 -5.07 4.75 -7.34
N PRO A 61 -4.81 5.73 -6.45
CA PRO A 61 -5.45 5.82 -5.14
C PRO A 61 -6.98 5.81 -5.14
N ASP A 62 -7.66 6.47 -6.08
CA ASP A 62 -9.14 6.44 -6.12
C ASP A 62 -9.69 5.22 -6.89
N ASP A 63 -8.97 4.69 -7.88
CA ASP A 63 -9.48 3.57 -8.70
C ASP A 63 -9.31 2.22 -8.01
N SER A 64 -8.37 2.13 -7.06
CA SER A 64 -8.08 0.92 -6.29
C SER A 64 -9.30 0.40 -5.50
N TRP A 65 -10.30 1.25 -5.32
CA TRP A 65 -11.50 0.99 -4.54
C TRP A 65 -12.76 1.04 -5.42
N CYS A 66 -12.59 0.99 -6.73
CA CYS A 66 -13.70 0.88 -7.66
C CYS A 66 -14.09 -0.59 -7.86
N THR A 67 -15.39 -0.87 -7.83
CA THR A 67 -15.96 -2.16 -8.18
C THR A 67 -17.10 -1.99 -9.18
N ASN A 68 -17.38 -3.02 -9.98
CA ASN A 68 -18.57 -3.03 -10.84
C ASN A 68 -19.80 -3.40 -9.99
N ALA A 69 -20.66 -2.43 -9.72
CA ALA A 69 -21.97 -2.61 -9.08
C ALA A 69 -23.10 -2.94 -10.08
N GLY A 70 -22.82 -2.88 -11.39
CA GLY A 70 -23.76 -3.20 -12.45
C GLY A 70 -23.72 -4.66 -12.87
N THR A 71 -24.44 -5.00 -13.96
CA THR A 71 -24.37 -6.35 -14.55
C THR A 71 -23.17 -6.47 -15.49
N LYS A 72 -22.94 -7.66 -16.06
CA LYS A 72 -21.89 -7.84 -17.08
C LYS A 72 -22.23 -7.08 -18.38
N GLU A 73 -23.51 -6.89 -18.65
CA GLU A 73 -24.06 -6.22 -19.82
C GLU A 73 -24.20 -4.70 -19.63
N SER A 74 -24.25 -4.24 -18.38
CA SER A 74 -24.35 -2.83 -18.00
C SER A 74 -23.41 -2.52 -16.85
N LEU A 75 -22.13 -2.29 -17.18
CA LEU A 75 -21.09 -1.97 -16.21
C LEU A 75 -21.39 -0.64 -15.51
N GLN A 76 -21.33 -0.63 -14.18
CA GLN A 76 -21.42 0.56 -13.35
C GLN A 76 -20.30 0.53 -12.33
N TRP A 77 -19.24 1.29 -12.59
CA TRP A 77 -18.12 1.40 -11.67
C TRP A 77 -18.42 2.41 -10.58
N VAL A 78 -18.33 1.98 -9.32
CA VAL A 78 -18.51 2.83 -8.14
C VAL A 78 -17.34 2.67 -7.20
N ASN A 79 -16.91 3.76 -6.57
CA ASN A 79 -15.94 3.70 -5.48
C ASN A 79 -16.64 3.31 -4.19
N TRP A 80 -16.36 2.10 -3.68
CA TRP A 80 -17.08 1.56 -2.52
C TRP A 80 -16.76 2.28 -1.20
N LEU A 81 -15.72 3.14 -1.17
CA LEU A 81 -15.43 4.04 -0.05
C LEU A 81 -16.37 5.25 0.01
N GLU A 82 -16.93 5.66 -1.13
CA GLU A 82 -17.75 6.87 -1.29
C GLU A 82 -19.23 6.56 -1.53
N GLU A 83 -19.51 5.42 -2.16
CA GLU A 83 -20.87 5.00 -2.53
C GLU A 83 -21.74 4.80 -1.28
N GLU A 84 -22.79 5.60 -1.12
CA GLU A 84 -23.62 5.66 0.11
C GLU A 84 -24.19 4.30 0.52
N SER A 85 -24.47 3.42 -0.44
CA SER A 85 -24.99 2.08 -0.21
C SER A 85 -23.94 1.04 0.20
N MET A 86 -22.65 1.42 0.30
CA MET A 86 -21.52 0.52 0.59
C MET A 86 -20.84 0.83 1.93
N LEU A 87 -19.55 1.21 1.96
CA LEU A 87 -18.84 1.45 3.22
C LEU A 87 -19.52 2.51 4.10
N PRO A 88 -20.00 3.65 3.56
CA PRO A 88 -20.80 4.60 4.33
C PRO A 88 -22.02 3.98 5.03
N ALA A 89 -22.74 3.04 4.39
CA ALA A 89 -23.88 2.35 5.02
C ALA A 89 -23.44 1.40 6.15
N VAL A 90 -22.29 0.74 6.01
CA VAL A 90 -21.75 -0.17 7.03
C VAL A 90 -21.14 0.60 8.21
N ALA A 91 -20.52 1.74 7.94
CA ALA A 91 -19.82 2.56 8.91
C ALA A 91 -20.33 4.03 8.87
N PRO A 92 -21.59 4.29 9.26
CA PRO A 92 -22.23 5.60 9.09
C PRO A 92 -21.58 6.72 9.88
N ASN A 93 -20.91 6.39 10.99
CA ASN A 93 -20.20 7.34 11.85
C ASN A 93 -18.71 7.49 11.48
N ALA A 94 -18.26 6.89 10.36
CA ALA A 94 -16.87 6.94 9.96
C ALA A 94 -16.52 8.21 9.17
N ARG A 95 -15.37 8.80 9.50
CA ARG A 95 -14.62 9.64 8.57
C ARG A 95 -13.81 8.72 7.67
N ILE A 96 -14.10 8.73 6.37
CA ILE A 96 -13.46 7.85 5.39
C ILE A 96 -12.43 8.67 4.63
N MET A 97 -11.20 8.15 4.58
CA MET A 97 -10.07 8.77 3.93
C MET A 97 -9.36 7.76 3.04
N ARG A 98 -8.69 8.27 2.00
CA ARG A 98 -7.72 7.50 1.22
C ARG A 98 -6.36 8.17 1.29
N TYR A 99 -5.29 7.39 1.28
CA TYR A 99 -3.92 7.88 1.20
C TYR A 99 -3.29 7.52 -0.13
N GLY A 100 -2.95 8.55 -0.91
CA GLY A 100 -2.23 8.42 -2.17
C GLY A 100 -0.72 8.61 -2.02
N TYR A 101 0.06 7.82 -2.73
CA TYR A 101 1.50 7.99 -2.87
C TYR A 101 1.94 7.60 -4.28
N GLN A 102 3.15 8.00 -4.68
CA GLN A 102 3.67 7.61 -5.99
C GLN A 102 3.85 6.09 -6.03
N SER A 103 2.98 5.42 -6.77
CA SER A 103 2.93 3.96 -6.88
C SER A 103 3.44 3.43 -8.22
N GLN A 104 3.75 4.31 -9.18
CA GLN A 104 4.23 3.90 -10.49
C GLN A 104 5.57 3.16 -10.38
N TRP A 105 5.62 1.89 -10.81
CA TRP A 105 6.80 1.03 -10.66
C TRP A 105 7.56 0.79 -11.97
N PHE A 106 7.07 1.34 -13.08
CA PHE A 106 7.67 1.22 -14.41
C PHE A 106 7.66 2.58 -15.13
N GLY A 107 8.56 2.77 -16.09
CA GLY A 107 8.67 4.02 -16.88
C GLY A 107 9.62 5.05 -16.28
N LYS A 108 9.69 6.24 -16.89
CA LYS A 108 10.59 7.35 -16.47
C LYS A 108 10.27 7.88 -15.07
N GLU A 109 9.09 7.56 -14.53
CA GLU A 109 8.55 7.98 -13.23
C GLU A 109 8.60 6.85 -12.18
N MET A 110 9.51 5.88 -12.37
CA MET A 110 9.72 4.74 -11.48
C MET A 110 9.88 5.19 -10.02
N MET A 111 9.13 4.53 -9.14
CA MET A 111 9.13 4.75 -7.70
C MET A 111 10.55 4.64 -7.12
N GLN A 112 11.13 5.79 -6.77
CA GLN A 112 12.37 5.89 -5.97
C GLN A 112 12.07 5.97 -4.47
N GLN A 113 10.79 5.87 -4.07
CA GLN A 113 10.38 6.08 -2.69
C GLN A 113 10.44 4.77 -1.90
N SER A 114 11.20 4.76 -0.81
CA SER A 114 11.20 3.63 0.12
C SER A 114 9.85 3.54 0.85
N VAL A 115 9.48 2.33 1.30
CA VAL A 115 8.31 2.11 2.19
C VAL A 115 8.38 3.05 3.40
N SER A 116 9.56 3.22 3.99
CA SER A 116 9.80 4.14 5.12
C SER A 116 9.43 5.58 4.78
N THR A 117 9.83 6.07 3.60
CA THR A 117 9.48 7.44 3.16
C THR A 117 7.96 7.61 3.00
N VAL A 118 7.28 6.61 2.44
CA VAL A 118 5.83 6.65 2.24
C VAL A 118 5.11 6.61 3.60
N ALA A 119 5.58 5.75 4.52
CA ALA A 119 5.05 5.60 5.87
C ALA A 119 5.23 6.86 6.72
N GLU A 120 6.40 7.50 6.68
CA GLU A 120 6.67 8.75 7.39
C GLU A 120 5.77 9.89 6.88
N ARG A 121 5.56 9.96 5.56
CA ARG A 121 4.63 10.94 4.97
C ARG A 121 3.18 10.68 5.40
N LEU A 122 2.77 9.42 5.49
CA LEU A 122 1.45 9.04 6.03
C LEU A 122 1.32 9.45 7.50
N LEU A 123 2.33 9.21 8.33
CA LEU A 123 2.36 9.64 9.74
C LEU A 123 2.21 11.16 9.88
N ARG A 124 2.93 11.93 9.05
CA ARG A 124 2.81 13.39 9.01
C ARG A 124 1.41 13.84 8.58
N ALA A 125 0.81 13.17 7.59
CA ALA A 125 -0.54 13.48 7.13
C ALA A 125 -1.60 13.16 8.20
N LEU A 126 -1.49 12.01 8.88
CA LEU A 126 -2.36 11.62 9.99
C LEU A 126 -2.24 12.60 11.15
N LYS A 127 -1.02 12.97 11.55
CA LYS A 127 -0.78 13.94 12.63
C LYS A 127 -1.45 15.28 12.37
N ARG A 128 -1.42 15.77 11.12
CA ARG A 128 -2.10 17.03 10.74
C ARG A 128 -3.62 16.89 10.76
N THR A 129 -4.14 15.81 10.17
CA THR A 129 -5.59 15.58 9.97
C THR A 129 -6.32 15.22 11.26
N ARG A 130 -5.60 14.62 12.22
CA ARG A 130 -6.11 14.17 13.51
C ARG A 130 -5.63 15.03 14.68
N LYS A 131 -5.12 16.25 14.41
CA LYS A 131 -4.53 17.11 15.44
C LYS A 131 -5.46 17.36 16.65
N ASP A 132 -6.76 17.52 16.38
CA ASP A 132 -7.78 17.82 17.40
C ASP A 132 -8.42 16.55 17.99
N VAL A 133 -8.20 15.40 17.34
CA VAL A 133 -8.77 14.09 17.70
C VAL A 133 -7.71 12.97 17.63
N PRO A 134 -6.55 13.12 18.27
CA PRO A 134 -5.39 12.25 18.03
C PRO A 134 -5.65 10.77 18.41
N PHE A 135 -6.58 10.53 19.34
CA PHE A 135 -6.94 9.21 19.86
C PHE A 135 -8.29 8.68 19.35
N ARG A 136 -8.94 9.35 18.39
CA ARG A 136 -10.14 8.79 17.75
C ARG A 136 -9.83 7.40 17.18
N PRO A 137 -10.66 6.36 17.37
CA PRO A 137 -10.40 5.05 16.80
C PRO A 137 -9.98 5.13 15.33
N LEU A 138 -8.97 4.36 14.95
CA LEU A 138 -8.35 4.37 13.63
C LEU A 138 -8.35 2.95 13.06
N MET A 139 -8.82 2.82 11.82
CA MET A 139 -8.78 1.58 11.07
C MET A 139 -8.08 1.80 9.74
N PHE A 140 -7.22 0.85 9.35
CA PHE A 140 -6.62 0.85 8.02
C PHE A 140 -7.22 -0.24 7.14
N VAL A 141 -7.47 0.12 5.89
CA VAL A 141 -7.77 -0.82 4.80
C VAL A 141 -6.64 -0.72 3.80
N ALA A 142 -5.90 -1.79 3.58
CA ALA A 142 -4.71 -1.79 2.75
C ALA A 142 -4.79 -2.81 1.63
N HIS A 143 -4.32 -2.45 0.43
CA HIS A 143 -4.23 -3.35 -0.70
C HIS A 143 -2.76 -3.58 -1.09
N CYS A 144 -2.37 -4.84 -1.27
CA CYS A 144 -1.07 -5.27 -1.76
C CYS A 144 0.07 -4.56 -1.00
N PHE A 145 0.94 -3.83 -1.71
CA PHE A 145 2.06 -3.05 -1.15
C PHE A 145 1.63 -2.00 -0.12
N GLY A 146 0.40 -1.48 -0.21
CA GLY A 146 -0.15 -0.55 0.78
C GLY A 146 -0.18 -1.14 2.19
N GLY A 147 -0.22 -2.46 2.32
CA GLY A 147 -0.16 -3.11 3.62
C GLY A 147 1.21 -3.01 4.28
N LEU A 148 2.29 -3.06 3.50
CA LEU A 148 3.65 -2.84 4.00
C LEU A 148 3.83 -1.39 4.48
N VAL A 149 3.23 -0.43 3.76
CA VAL A 149 3.20 0.98 4.18
C VAL A 149 2.50 1.12 5.53
N VAL A 150 1.32 0.53 5.70
CA VAL A 150 0.56 0.58 6.97
C VAL A 150 1.36 -0.04 8.12
N LEU A 151 1.95 -1.22 7.92
CA LEU A 151 2.76 -1.87 8.95
C LEU A 151 3.95 -1.01 9.36
N LYS A 152 4.67 -0.46 8.38
CA LYS A 152 5.81 0.42 8.66
C LYS A 152 5.38 1.69 9.40
N THR A 153 4.25 2.29 9.02
CA THR A 153 3.62 3.41 9.74
C THR A 153 3.33 3.06 11.19
N LEU A 154 2.78 1.87 11.47
CA LEU A 154 2.47 1.43 12.83
C LEU A 154 3.72 1.13 13.66
N LEU A 155 4.72 0.47 13.08
CA LEU A 155 6.01 0.22 13.75
C LEU A 155 6.70 1.52 14.15
N GLU A 156 6.71 2.52 13.28
CA GLU A 156 7.28 3.84 13.57
C GLU A 156 6.44 4.61 14.60
N ALA A 157 5.11 4.55 14.51
CA ALA A 157 4.23 5.15 15.51
C ALA A 157 4.42 4.54 16.90
N GLU A 158 4.60 3.22 16.99
CA GLU A 158 4.86 2.50 18.23
C GLU A 158 6.24 2.84 18.81
N GLN A 159 7.26 2.93 17.96
CA GLN A 159 8.63 3.24 18.37
C GLN A 159 8.78 4.70 18.83
N TYR A 160 8.08 5.62 18.15
CA TYR A 160 8.20 7.06 18.36
C TYR A 160 6.86 7.69 18.79
N GLN A 161 6.23 7.14 19.82
CA GLN A 161 4.89 7.58 20.27
C GLN A 161 4.79 9.06 20.62
N LYS A 162 5.90 9.68 21.07
CA LYS A 162 5.96 11.13 21.34
C LYS A 162 5.81 11.95 20.07
N ASP A 163 6.36 11.48 18.96
CA ASP A 163 6.30 12.16 17.66
C ASP A 163 4.96 11.91 16.96
N TRP A 164 4.39 10.72 17.17
CA TRP A 164 3.15 10.23 16.54
C TRP A 164 2.06 9.86 17.56
N PRO A 165 1.63 10.80 18.41
CA PRO A 165 0.71 10.50 19.49
C PRO A 165 -0.62 9.98 18.95
N GLY A 166 -1.09 8.89 19.54
CA GLY A 166 -2.39 8.30 19.25
C GLY A 166 -2.49 7.45 17.99
N VAL A 167 -1.54 7.50 17.04
CA VAL A 167 -1.64 6.68 15.81
C VAL A 167 -1.65 5.19 16.14
N PHE A 168 -0.62 4.69 16.84
CA PHE A 168 -0.57 3.28 17.22
C PHE A 168 -1.65 2.92 18.25
N LEU A 169 -1.74 3.70 19.33
CA LEU A 169 -2.62 3.41 20.48
C LEU A 169 -4.12 3.45 20.15
N SER A 170 -4.53 4.22 19.12
CA SER A 170 -5.93 4.26 18.69
C SER A 170 -6.21 3.40 17.46
N THR A 171 -5.21 2.69 16.91
CA THR A 171 -5.45 1.75 15.82
C THR A 171 -6.19 0.54 16.38
N THR A 172 -7.47 0.39 15.99
CA THR A 172 -8.35 -0.68 16.46
C THR A 172 -8.64 -1.72 15.38
N GLY A 173 -8.28 -1.46 14.13
CA GLY A 173 -8.66 -2.29 12.98
C GLY A 173 -7.62 -2.29 11.87
N LEU A 174 -7.32 -3.47 11.30
CA LEU A 174 -6.53 -3.63 10.09
C LEU A 174 -7.24 -4.60 9.15
N ILE A 175 -7.39 -4.22 7.88
CA ILE A 175 -7.93 -5.05 6.81
C ILE A 175 -6.94 -5.05 5.66
N PHE A 176 -6.55 -6.22 5.16
CA PHE A 176 -5.57 -6.36 4.09
C PHE A 176 -6.11 -7.17 2.92
N PHE A 177 -5.93 -6.67 1.70
CA PHE A 177 -6.27 -7.32 0.46
C PHE A 177 -5.00 -7.69 -0.30
N GLY A 178 -4.66 -8.98 -0.39
CA GLY A 178 -3.52 -9.44 -1.18
C GLY A 178 -2.15 -8.88 -0.75
N THR A 179 -2.02 -8.42 0.50
CA THR A 179 -0.71 -8.01 1.03
C THR A 179 0.13 -9.26 1.27
N PRO A 180 1.34 -9.35 0.69
CA PRO A 180 2.16 -10.54 0.78
C PRO A 180 2.82 -10.62 2.17
N PHE A 181 2.13 -11.23 3.12
CA PHE A 181 2.73 -11.62 4.38
C PHE A 181 3.26 -13.03 4.24
N ARG A 182 4.53 -13.31 4.54
CA ARG A 182 4.98 -14.70 4.62
C ARG A 182 4.32 -15.35 5.84
N GLY A 183 3.33 -16.22 5.59
CA GLY A 183 2.72 -17.07 6.62
C GLY A 183 1.59 -16.45 7.46
N ALA A 184 0.92 -15.36 7.03
CA ALA A 184 -0.09 -14.67 7.86
C ALA A 184 -1.55 -15.14 7.74
N GLU A 185 -1.81 -16.36 7.25
CA GLU A 185 -3.16 -16.91 7.32
C GLU A 185 -3.57 -17.08 8.79
N GLY A 186 -4.63 -16.37 9.21
CA GLY A 186 -5.19 -16.47 10.57
C GLY A 186 -4.52 -15.63 11.66
N MET A 187 -3.64 -14.69 11.31
CA MET A 187 -2.97 -13.82 12.31
C MET A 187 -3.87 -12.67 12.82
N ASN A 188 -3.76 -12.37 14.11
CA ASN A 188 -4.31 -11.15 14.71
C ASN A 188 -3.39 -9.93 14.49
N GLN A 189 -3.86 -8.71 14.79
CA GLN A 189 -3.14 -7.46 14.51
C GLN A 189 -1.71 -7.42 15.07
N MET A 190 -1.50 -7.93 16.29
CA MET A 190 -0.19 -7.95 16.92
C MET A 190 0.72 -8.98 16.26
N GLU A 191 0.20 -10.17 15.93
CA GLU A 191 0.95 -11.20 15.20
C GLU A 191 1.38 -10.71 13.82
N MET A 192 0.52 -9.97 13.11
CA MET A 192 0.88 -9.36 11.83
C MET A 192 1.99 -8.33 11.98
N LEU A 193 1.94 -7.50 13.02
CA LEU A 193 2.97 -6.51 13.30
C LEU A 193 4.29 -7.18 13.72
N GLU A 194 4.24 -8.24 14.50
CA GLU A 194 5.41 -9.04 14.88
C GLU A 194 6.04 -9.73 13.69
N ALA A 195 5.25 -10.31 12.79
CA ALA A 195 5.72 -10.90 11.55
C ALA A 195 6.44 -9.84 10.69
N ALA A 196 5.81 -8.66 10.53
CA ALA A 196 6.42 -7.53 9.85
C ALA A 196 7.73 -7.05 10.51
N ARG A 197 7.76 -7.03 11.85
CA ARG A 197 8.96 -6.66 12.62
C ARG A 197 10.10 -7.65 12.39
N ARG A 198 9.82 -8.95 12.34
CA ARG A 198 10.83 -9.99 12.07
C ARG A 198 11.43 -9.84 10.68
N GLU A 199 10.59 -9.72 9.66
CA GLU A 199 11.04 -9.52 8.27
C GLU A 199 11.86 -8.22 8.14
N TYR A 200 11.41 -7.13 8.75
CA TYR A 200 12.13 -5.85 8.71
C TYR A 200 13.53 -5.94 9.35
N HIS A 201 13.69 -6.71 10.43
CA HIS A 201 14.99 -6.91 11.06
C HIS A 201 15.92 -7.83 10.25
N GLU A 202 15.37 -8.80 9.51
CA GLU A 202 16.14 -9.64 8.59
C GLU A 202 16.67 -8.84 7.41
N ASP A 203 15.87 -7.96 6.82
CA ASP A 203 16.27 -7.09 5.70
C ASP A 203 17.40 -6.11 6.11
N GLN A 204 17.32 -5.55 7.32
CA GLN A 204 18.38 -4.69 7.89
C GLN A 204 19.70 -5.45 8.17
N ARG A 205 19.65 -6.75 8.44
CA ARG A 205 20.84 -7.60 8.62
C ARG A 205 21.45 -8.00 7.27
N GLY A 206 20.61 -8.35 6.29
CA GLY A 206 21.06 -8.64 4.93
C GLY A 206 21.69 -7.43 4.24
N GLY A 207 21.12 -6.24 4.43
CA GLY A 207 21.68 -4.99 3.90
C GLY A 207 23.00 -4.57 4.57
N ARG A 208 23.23 -4.93 5.84
CA ARG A 208 24.52 -4.69 6.51
C ARG A 208 25.61 -5.64 6.04
N GLN A 209 25.27 -6.90 5.76
CA GLN A 209 26.24 -7.90 5.30
C GLN A 209 26.79 -7.57 3.91
N LEU A 210 25.98 -6.96 3.04
CA LEU A 210 26.41 -6.49 1.71
C LEU A 210 27.31 -5.23 1.75
N LEU A 211 27.27 -4.43 2.83
CA LEU A 211 28.14 -3.26 2.97
C LEU A 211 29.46 -3.56 3.70
N GLU A 212 29.56 -4.70 4.37
CA GLU A 212 30.78 -5.13 5.07
C GLU A 212 31.68 -6.02 4.21
N GLU A 213 31.18 -6.66 3.13
CA GLU A 213 32.02 -7.43 2.20
C GLU A 213 32.80 -6.57 1.19
N ASP A 214 32.41 -5.30 0.97
CA ASP A 214 33.10 -4.38 0.05
C ASP A 214 34.22 -3.55 0.72
N ALA A 215 34.50 -3.77 2.02
CA ALA A 215 35.60 -3.12 2.75
C ALA A 215 36.80 -4.05 2.97
N GLY A 216 37.29 -4.68 1.90
CA GLY A 216 38.57 -5.40 1.86
C GLY A 216 39.74 -4.51 1.38
N PRO A 217 40.97 -4.69 1.87
CA PRO A 217 42.00 -3.66 1.81
C PRO A 217 42.70 -3.57 0.45
N ASN A 218 42.86 -2.32 0.00
CA ASN A 218 43.89 -1.77 -0.88
C ASN A 218 44.88 -2.77 -1.51
N LYS A 219 44.72 -3.04 -2.81
CA LYS A 219 45.81 -3.46 -3.69
C LYS A 219 45.81 -2.65 -4.98
N GLN A 220 46.99 -2.10 -5.23
CA GLN A 220 47.40 -1.28 -6.35
C GLN A 220 47.26 -1.98 -7.70
N ASP A 221 47.08 -1.15 -8.73
CA ASP A 221 47.44 -1.31 -10.15
C ASP A 221 47.98 -2.68 -10.58
N THR A 222 47.34 -3.27 -11.60
CA THR A 222 47.97 -3.45 -12.93
C THR A 222 46.99 -4.03 -13.95
N ASP A 223 46.87 -3.30 -15.06
CA ASP A 223 46.86 -3.75 -16.45
C ASP A 223 45.90 -4.84 -16.97
N CYS A 224 45.07 -4.38 -17.91
CA CYS A 224 45.07 -4.79 -19.33
C CYS A 224 44.43 -6.13 -19.76
N MET A 225 43.67 -5.97 -20.85
CA MET A 225 43.17 -6.95 -21.84
C MET A 225 41.93 -7.79 -21.52
N LEU A 226 40.81 -7.28 -22.06
CA LEU A 226 39.89 -7.98 -22.96
C LEU A 226 40.38 -9.35 -23.44
N LEU A 227 39.60 -10.38 -23.11
CA LEU A 227 39.02 -11.35 -24.06
C LEU A 227 37.60 -11.69 -23.61
#